data_AF-A0A3M6UK03-F1
#
_entry.id   AF-A0A3M6UK03-F1
#
_cell.length_a   1.000
_cell.length_b   1.000
_cell.length_c   1.000
_cell.angle_alpha   90.00
_cell.angle_beta   90.00
_cell.angle_gamma   90.00
#
_symmetry.space_group_name_H-M   'P 1'
#
loop_
_entity.id
_entity.type
_entity.pdbx_description
1 polymer ?
#
loop_
_entity_poly.entity_id
_entity_poly.type
_entity_poly.pdbx_seq_one_letter_code
_entity_poly.pdbx_strand_id
1 'polypeptide(L)'
;MATETASECKIIVKKPMLLKVGDLASEFRSGVSVVDIILPGMNAVQVGKLTFKNSYTASVTVKLKVIDHAGAEQWKTLVKNYTLMPHPHLETGSQDFFVINISKTDKPPLQVIMMRLILRQPSPHWSNFGIEEIKCFLHSPMNCSSVPEWLHNNDCHNPGGIKAVQSVSNSENVASSIQQLWALTQGVISSKQNLSIGRFDIDRSYDINLLSYT
;
A
#
# COMPACT_ATOMS: atom_id res chain seq x y z
N MET A 1 -25.71 -12.33 16.69
CA MET A 1 -24.81 -12.15 15.54
C MET A 1 -23.86 -11.01 15.90
N ALA A 2 -22.59 -11.31 16.17
CA ALA A 2 -21.61 -10.31 16.59
C ALA A 2 -21.21 -9.44 15.38
N THR A 3 -21.46 -8.14 15.49
CA THR A 3 -20.95 -7.14 14.55
C THR A 3 -19.45 -6.97 14.81
N GLU A 4 -18.63 -7.62 14.00
CA GLU A 4 -17.18 -7.51 14.05
C GLU A 4 -16.77 -6.09 13.63
N THR A 5 -16.48 -5.23 14.61
CA THR A 5 -16.04 -3.85 14.40
C THR A 5 -14.59 -3.86 13.93
N ALA A 6 -14.37 -4.15 12.65
CA ALA A 6 -13.06 -4.03 12.03
C ALA A 6 -12.69 -2.53 11.92
N SER A 7 -11.60 -2.12 12.57
CA SER A 7 -11.13 -0.74 12.54
C SER A 7 -10.53 -0.40 11.18
N GLU A 8 -11.00 0.69 10.56
CA GLU A 8 -10.40 1.26 9.36
C GLU A 8 -8.98 1.77 9.67
N CYS A 9 -7.99 1.40 8.87
CA CYS A 9 -6.63 1.92 9.02
C CYS A 9 -6.37 3.06 8.04
N LYS A 10 -5.58 4.04 8.49
CA LYS A 10 -5.07 5.10 7.62
C LYS A 10 -4.21 4.46 6.53
N ILE A 11 -4.40 4.87 5.28
CA ILE A 11 -3.61 4.40 4.14
C ILE A 11 -3.14 5.58 3.28
N ILE A 12 -2.07 5.37 2.51
CA ILE A 12 -1.60 6.33 1.51
C ILE A 12 -1.64 5.63 0.15
N VAL A 13 -2.51 6.10 -0.74
CA VAL A 13 -2.65 5.59 -2.09
C VAL A 13 -1.75 6.40 -3.02
N LYS A 14 -0.79 5.75 -3.68
CA LYS A 14 0.05 6.42 -4.69
C LYS A 14 -0.74 6.69 -5.97
N LYS A 15 -0.28 7.69 -6.73
CA LYS A 15 -0.81 7.97 -8.06
C LYS A 15 -0.74 6.71 -8.94
N PRO A 16 -1.86 6.32 -9.61
CA PRO A 16 -1.85 5.22 -10.55
C PRO A 16 -0.81 5.42 -11.66
N MET A 17 -0.03 4.39 -11.93
CA MET A 17 0.96 4.36 -13.00
C MET A 17 0.45 3.52 -14.17
N LEU A 18 0.06 4.19 -15.26
CA LEU A 18 -0.36 3.51 -16.49
C LEU A 18 0.88 2.96 -17.21
N LEU A 19 0.89 1.66 -17.49
CA LEU A 19 1.97 1.02 -18.23
C LEU A 19 1.74 1.25 -19.74
N LYS A 20 2.80 1.71 -20.42
CA LYS A 20 2.84 1.83 -21.88
C LYS A 20 3.68 0.69 -22.45
N VAL A 21 3.34 0.21 -23.64
CA VAL A 21 4.10 -0.81 -24.37
C VAL A 21 4.56 -0.19 -25.69
N GLY A 22 5.85 -0.24 -26.00
CA GLY A 22 6.40 0.32 -27.23
C GLY A 22 7.52 1.35 -26.99
N ASP A 23 8.12 1.79 -28.09
CA ASP A 23 9.18 2.81 -28.09
C ASP A 23 8.61 4.20 -27.79
N LEU A 24 9.44 5.16 -27.39
CA LEU A 24 9.02 6.53 -26.99
C LEU A 24 8.17 7.25 -28.05
N ALA A 25 8.22 6.80 -29.31
CA ALA A 25 7.48 7.34 -30.43
C ALA A 25 6.04 6.80 -30.57
N SER A 26 5.67 5.69 -29.90
CA SER A 26 4.33 5.10 -30.02
C SER A 26 3.62 4.97 -28.68
N GLU A 27 2.47 5.64 -28.55
CA GLU A 27 1.68 5.69 -27.32
C GLU A 27 0.69 4.52 -27.17
N PHE A 28 1.13 3.27 -27.35
CA PHE A 28 0.23 2.15 -27.08
C PHE A 28 0.00 1.98 -25.58
N ARG A 29 -1.24 2.22 -25.15
CA ARG A 29 -1.69 1.94 -23.78
C ARG A 29 -1.83 0.43 -23.63
N SER A 30 -1.15 -0.13 -22.64
CA SER A 30 -1.20 -1.59 -22.39
C SER A 30 -2.54 -2.07 -21.83
N GLY A 31 -3.43 -1.15 -21.44
CA GLY A 31 -4.61 -1.47 -20.64
C GLY A 31 -4.25 -1.91 -19.22
N VAL A 32 -3.02 -1.66 -18.74
CA VAL A 32 -2.56 -2.04 -17.39
C VAL A 32 -2.18 -0.79 -16.60
N SER A 33 -2.70 -0.69 -15.36
CA SER A 33 -2.36 0.39 -14.42
C SER A 33 -1.94 -0.22 -13.09
N VAL A 34 -0.91 0.34 -12.46
CA VAL A 34 -0.39 -0.12 -11.17
C VAL A 34 -0.65 0.93 -10.10
N VAL A 35 -1.28 0.52 -9.00
CA VAL A 35 -1.57 1.36 -7.84
C VAL A 35 -0.90 0.74 -6.61
N ASP A 36 0.01 1.49 -6.00
CA ASP A 36 0.65 1.08 -4.75
C ASP A 36 -0.06 1.74 -3.56
N ILE A 37 -0.36 0.95 -2.54
CA ILE A 37 -0.96 1.38 -1.28
C ILE A 37 0.08 1.17 -0.18
N ILE A 38 0.42 2.25 0.53
CA ILE A 38 1.34 2.24 1.67
C ILE A 38 0.51 2.26 2.95
N LEU A 39 0.89 1.41 3.90
CA LEU A 39 0.34 1.39 5.25
C LEU A 39 1.28 2.25 6.13
N PRO A 40 0.87 3.49 6.51
CA PRO A 40 1.69 4.38 7.31
C PRO A 40 1.90 3.80 8.72
N GLY A 41 3.17 3.67 9.11
CA GLY A 41 3.60 3.11 10.38
C GLY A 41 4.96 2.42 10.20
N MET A 42 5.78 2.40 11.23
CA MET A 42 7.09 1.72 11.16
C MET A 42 6.98 0.19 11.22
N ASN A 43 5.78 -0.34 11.49
CA ASN A 43 5.56 -1.75 11.77
C ASN A 43 4.61 -2.37 10.74
N ALA A 44 4.87 -3.62 10.35
CA ALA A 44 3.96 -4.39 9.53
C ALA A 44 2.65 -4.68 10.27
N VAL A 45 1.53 -4.65 9.54
CA VAL A 45 0.19 -4.74 10.12
C VAL A 45 -0.60 -5.92 9.56
N GLN A 46 -1.52 -6.44 10.38
CA GLN A 46 -2.42 -7.52 9.98
C GLN A 46 -3.67 -6.93 9.34
N VAL A 47 -3.70 -6.89 8.00
CA VAL A 47 -4.86 -6.37 7.28
C VAL A 47 -5.93 -7.45 7.13
N GLY A 48 -7.15 -7.13 7.54
CA GLY A 48 -8.30 -8.02 7.48
C GLY A 48 -8.95 -8.03 6.10
N LYS A 49 -9.38 -6.86 5.63
CA LYS A 49 -10.06 -6.68 4.35
C LYS A 49 -9.68 -5.37 3.66
N LEU A 50 -9.71 -5.39 2.34
CA LEU A 50 -9.54 -4.26 1.43
C LEU A 50 -10.87 -4.04 0.70
N THR A 51 -11.37 -2.81 0.67
CA THR A 51 -12.56 -2.44 -0.09
C THR A 51 -12.24 -1.31 -1.06
N PHE A 52 -12.90 -1.30 -2.20
CA PHE A 52 -12.77 -0.22 -3.19
C PHE A 52 -14.00 -0.22 -4.09
N LYS A 53 -14.27 0.93 -4.70
CA LYS A 53 -15.23 1.07 -5.79
C LYS A 53 -14.51 0.87 -7.12
N ASN A 54 -15.08 0.07 -8.01
CA ASN A 54 -14.55 -0.06 -9.35
C ASN A 54 -14.78 1.24 -10.14
N SER A 55 -13.88 1.54 -11.06
CA SER A 55 -14.03 2.62 -12.05
C SER A 55 -13.56 2.08 -13.40
N TYR A 56 -14.41 1.29 -14.06
CA TYR A 56 -14.15 0.67 -15.37
C TYR A 56 -12.90 -0.23 -15.43
N THR A 57 -12.43 -0.82 -14.32
CA THR A 57 -11.38 -1.85 -14.36
C THR A 57 -12.02 -3.22 -14.59
N ALA A 58 -11.51 -4.00 -15.55
CA ALA A 58 -12.06 -5.32 -15.84
C ALA A 58 -11.60 -6.38 -14.84
N SER A 59 -10.33 -6.37 -14.45
CA SER A 59 -9.80 -7.27 -13.43
C SER A 59 -8.66 -6.65 -12.62
N VAL A 60 -8.46 -7.16 -11.41
CA VAL A 60 -7.39 -6.73 -10.51
C VAL A 60 -6.57 -7.92 -10.01
N THR A 61 -5.25 -7.76 -10.00
CA THR A 61 -4.33 -8.62 -9.24
C THR A 61 -3.86 -7.86 -8.01
N VAL A 62 -4.00 -8.45 -6.82
CA VAL A 62 -3.53 -7.86 -5.57
C VAL A 62 -2.30 -8.63 -5.09
N LYS A 63 -1.20 -7.89 -4.91
CA LYS A 63 0.04 -8.38 -4.30
C LYS A 63 0.26 -7.68 -2.97
N LEU A 64 0.76 -8.40 -1.99
CA LEU A 64 1.12 -7.93 -0.67
C LEU A 64 2.63 -8.02 -0.52
N LYS A 65 3.27 -6.98 0.02
CA LYS A 65 4.63 -7.10 0.52
C LYS A 65 4.55 -7.43 2.00
N VAL A 66 5.05 -8.60 2.37
CA VAL A 66 4.96 -9.15 3.72
C VAL A 66 6.35 -9.36 4.30
N ILE A 67 6.46 -9.27 5.63
CA ILE A 67 7.65 -9.70 6.37
C ILE A 67 7.49 -11.18 6.68
N ASP A 68 8.43 -12.00 6.23
CA ASP A 68 8.47 -13.43 6.54
C ASP A 68 8.99 -13.70 7.96
N HIS A 69 8.91 -14.95 8.43
CA HIS A 69 9.44 -15.39 9.72
C HIS A 69 10.94 -15.11 9.90
N ALA A 70 11.69 -15.11 8.80
CA ALA A 70 13.11 -14.77 8.80
C ALA A 70 13.39 -13.24 8.84
N GLY A 71 12.34 -12.41 8.91
CA GLY A 71 12.46 -10.94 8.86
C GLY A 71 12.69 -10.38 7.45
N ALA A 72 12.74 -11.24 6.42
CA ALA A 72 12.92 -10.82 5.03
C ALA A 72 11.61 -10.32 4.41
N GLU A 73 11.69 -9.26 3.60
CA GLU A 73 10.54 -8.74 2.87
C GLU A 73 10.31 -9.52 1.57
N GLN A 74 9.09 -10.04 1.36
CA GLN A 74 8.74 -10.76 0.14
C GLN A 74 7.39 -10.32 -0.45
N TRP A 75 7.26 -10.39 -1.77
CA TRP A 75 6.00 -10.16 -2.45
C TRP A 75 5.20 -11.46 -2.56
N LYS A 76 3.99 -11.48 -2.00
CA LYS A 76 3.03 -12.57 -2.12
C LYS A 76 1.83 -12.13 -2.94
N THR A 77 1.38 -12.95 -3.89
CA THR A 77 0.14 -12.68 -4.64
C THR A 77 -1.03 -13.18 -3.82
N LEU A 78 -1.92 -12.27 -3.39
CA LEU A 78 -3.12 -12.62 -2.65
C LEU A 78 -4.20 -13.15 -3.58
N VAL A 79 -4.42 -12.42 -4.68
CA VAL A 79 -5.40 -12.80 -5.70
C VAL A 79 -4.89 -12.35 -7.07
N LYS A 80 -5.04 -13.22 -8.06
CA LYS A 80 -4.61 -12.99 -9.44
C LYS A 80 -5.83 -12.87 -10.34
N ASN A 81 -5.87 -11.83 -11.15
CA ASN A 81 -6.91 -11.56 -12.16
C ASN A 81 -8.35 -11.70 -11.61
N TYR A 82 -8.61 -11.17 -10.41
CA TYR A 82 -9.95 -11.10 -9.85
C TYR A 82 -10.85 -10.29 -10.78
N THR A 83 -11.93 -10.90 -11.27
CA THR A 83 -12.82 -10.28 -12.25
C THR A 83 -13.73 -9.27 -11.56
N LEU A 84 -13.68 -8.02 -12.02
CA LEU A 84 -14.53 -6.91 -11.57
C LEU A 84 -15.63 -6.60 -12.58
N MET A 85 -15.34 -6.76 -13.88
CA MET A 85 -16.34 -6.66 -14.95
C MET A 85 -16.41 -8.01 -15.68
N PRO A 86 -17.53 -8.74 -15.60
CA PRO A 86 -17.68 -10.02 -16.30
C PRO A 86 -17.51 -9.90 -17.82
N HIS A 87 -17.95 -8.77 -18.38
CA HIS A 87 -17.81 -8.43 -19.79
C HIS A 87 -17.01 -7.13 -19.90
N PRO A 88 -15.69 -7.17 -20.16
CA PRO A 88 -14.82 -5.99 -20.15
C PRO A 88 -15.25 -4.86 -21.10
N HIS A 89 -16.03 -5.17 -22.15
CA HIS A 89 -16.51 -4.20 -23.13
C HIS A 89 -17.86 -3.54 -22.76
N LEU A 90 -18.53 -4.02 -21.71
CA LEU A 90 -19.81 -3.51 -21.23
C LEU A 90 -19.64 -2.83 -19.89
N GLU A 91 -20.59 -2.00 -19.47
CA GLU A 91 -20.49 -1.23 -18.23
C GLU A 91 -20.81 -2.04 -16.97
N THR A 92 -21.33 -3.26 -17.09
CA THR A 92 -21.72 -4.09 -15.93
C THR A 92 -20.53 -4.33 -14.98
N GLY A 93 -20.71 -3.95 -13.72
CA GLY A 93 -19.68 -4.05 -12.68
C GLY A 93 -18.66 -2.92 -12.66
N SER A 94 -18.74 -1.94 -13.57
CA SER A 94 -17.76 -0.85 -13.68
C SER A 94 -17.76 0.12 -12.50
N GLN A 95 -18.85 0.18 -11.74
CA GLN A 95 -19.09 1.09 -10.61
C GLN A 95 -19.41 0.37 -9.29
N ASP A 96 -19.29 -0.96 -9.27
CA ASP A 96 -19.64 -1.78 -8.11
C ASP A 96 -18.58 -1.68 -7.01
N PHE A 97 -19.00 -1.93 -5.77
CA PHE A 97 -18.09 -2.03 -4.63
C PHE A 97 -17.62 -3.48 -4.45
N PHE A 98 -16.30 -3.64 -4.25
CA PHE A 98 -15.67 -4.94 -4.07
C PHE A 98 -15.00 -5.04 -2.71
N VAL A 99 -14.98 -6.26 -2.18
CA VAL A 99 -14.35 -6.59 -0.89
C VAL A 99 -13.40 -7.77 -1.09
N ILE A 100 -12.11 -7.53 -0.86
CA ILE A 100 -11.06 -8.55 -0.89
C ILE A 100 -10.66 -8.86 0.55
N ASN A 101 -10.88 -10.12 0.96
CA ASN A 101 -10.49 -10.59 2.29
C ASN A 101 -9.05 -11.12 2.24
N ILE A 102 -8.19 -10.58 3.10
CA ILE A 102 -6.75 -10.90 3.13
C ILE A 102 -6.43 -12.00 4.16
N SER A 103 -7.31 -12.15 5.16
CA SER A 103 -7.06 -12.84 6.44
C SER A 103 -7.53 -14.29 6.52
N LYS A 104 -8.06 -14.88 5.44
CA LYS A 104 -8.88 -16.11 5.58
C LYS A 104 -8.12 -17.44 5.60
N THR A 105 -6.85 -17.50 5.20
CA THR A 105 -6.23 -18.82 4.90
C THR A 105 -4.82 -19.02 5.44
N ASP A 106 -4.05 -17.97 5.68
CA ASP A 106 -2.66 -18.10 6.13
C ASP A 106 -2.57 -18.09 7.66
N LYS A 107 -2.09 -19.20 8.23
CA LYS A 107 -1.60 -19.27 9.60
C LYS A 107 -0.08 -19.46 9.53
N PRO A 108 0.72 -18.58 10.14
CA PRO A 108 0.37 -17.41 10.95
C PRO A 108 -0.08 -16.17 10.12
N PRO A 109 -0.69 -15.16 10.76
CA PRO A 109 -1.21 -13.97 10.08
C PRO A 109 -0.14 -13.23 9.29
N LEU A 110 -0.47 -12.82 8.07
CA LEU A 110 0.44 -12.06 7.22
C LEU A 110 0.69 -10.66 7.78
N GLN A 111 1.97 -10.35 8.01
CA GLN A 111 2.43 -9.02 8.40
C GLN A 111 2.67 -8.18 7.15
N VAL A 112 1.71 -7.34 6.78
CA VAL A 112 1.72 -6.57 5.53
C VAL A 112 2.35 -5.20 5.74
N ILE A 113 3.30 -4.83 4.87
CA ILE A 113 3.95 -3.52 4.82
C ILE A 113 3.31 -2.64 3.75
N MET A 114 3.01 -3.22 2.59
CA MET A 114 2.43 -2.49 1.47
C MET A 114 1.59 -3.42 0.60
N MET A 115 0.72 -2.83 -0.22
CA MET A 115 -0.04 -3.54 -1.23
C MET A 115 0.23 -2.95 -2.62
N ARG A 116 0.15 -3.80 -3.64
CA ARG A 116 0.20 -3.41 -5.04
C ARG A 116 -1.01 -3.99 -5.75
N LEU A 117 -1.80 -3.12 -6.34
CA LEU A 117 -2.94 -3.45 -7.16
C LEU A 117 -2.53 -3.27 -8.63
N ILE A 118 -2.62 -4.34 -9.41
CA ILE A 118 -2.38 -4.33 -10.84
C ILE A 118 -3.75 -4.42 -11.51
N LEU A 119 -4.22 -3.29 -12.01
CA LEU A 119 -5.49 -3.10 -12.69
C LEU A 119 -5.33 -3.42 -14.16
N ARG A 120 -6.29 -4.15 -14.74
CA ARG A 120 -6.30 -4.50 -16.15
C ARG A 120 -7.64 -4.15 -16.77
N GLN A 121 -7.60 -3.53 -17.93
CA GLN A 121 -8.73 -3.24 -18.78
C GLN A 121 -8.35 -3.52 -20.24
N PRO A 122 -8.73 -4.70 -20.78
CA PRO A 122 -8.38 -5.09 -22.15
C PRO A 122 -9.22 -4.36 -23.22
N SER A 123 -10.37 -3.79 -22.85
CA SER A 123 -11.23 -3.09 -23.81
C SER A 123 -10.66 -1.71 -24.15
N PRO A 124 -10.53 -1.38 -25.46
CA PRO A 124 -10.05 -0.07 -25.88
C PRO A 124 -11.07 1.05 -25.66
N HIS A 125 -12.34 0.71 -25.38
CA HIS A 125 -13.40 1.70 -25.15
C HIS A 125 -13.17 2.51 -23.87
N TRP A 126 -12.45 1.93 -22.90
CA TRP A 126 -12.23 2.56 -21.60
C TRP A 126 -10.82 3.17 -21.55
N SER A 127 -10.72 4.40 -22.07
CA SER A 127 -9.47 5.15 -22.12
C SER A 127 -8.93 5.49 -20.72
N ASN A 128 -9.84 5.67 -19.76
CA ASN A 128 -9.56 5.90 -18.35
C ASN A 128 -10.22 4.79 -17.54
N PHE A 129 -9.43 4.09 -16.73
CA PHE A 129 -9.90 3.07 -15.81
C PHE A 129 -9.08 3.13 -14.52
N GLY A 130 -9.67 2.66 -13.45
CA GLY A 130 -9.08 2.71 -12.13
C GLY A 130 -9.97 2.09 -11.07
N ILE A 131 -9.68 2.50 -9.84
CA ILE A 131 -10.48 2.18 -8.66
C ILE A 131 -10.53 3.43 -7.79
N GLU A 132 -11.61 3.56 -7.04
CA GLU A 132 -11.93 4.71 -6.20
C GLU A 132 -12.28 4.23 -4.80
N GLU A 133 -12.41 5.17 -3.85
CA GLU A 133 -12.90 4.90 -2.48
C GLU A 133 -12.20 3.71 -1.79
N ILE A 134 -10.89 3.63 -1.96
CA ILE A 134 -10.08 2.54 -1.39
C ILE A 134 -10.03 2.69 0.13
N LYS A 135 -10.38 1.63 0.85
CA LYS A 135 -10.29 1.55 2.31
C LYS A 135 -9.69 0.21 2.74
N CYS A 136 -8.90 0.23 3.80
CA CYS A 136 -8.33 -0.97 4.40
C CYS A 136 -8.81 -1.08 5.85
N PHE A 137 -9.06 -2.30 6.30
CA PHE A 137 -9.51 -2.58 7.65
C PHE A 137 -8.61 -3.65 8.27
N LEU A 138 -8.22 -3.45 9.53
CA LEU A 138 -7.37 -4.40 10.26
C LEU A 138 -8.17 -5.62 10.72
N HIS A 139 -7.50 -6.78 10.82
CA HIS A 139 -8.13 -8.05 11.21
C HIS A 139 -8.51 -8.08 12.71
N SER A 140 -7.80 -7.31 13.52
CA SER A 140 -8.15 -7.00 14.91
C SER A 140 -7.54 -5.64 15.22
N PRO A 141 -8.14 -4.81 16.07
CA PRO A 141 -7.42 -3.72 16.70
C PRO A 141 -6.38 -4.34 17.64
N MET A 142 -5.29 -4.88 17.11
CA MET A 142 -4.04 -4.87 17.85
C MET A 142 -3.83 -3.40 18.18
N ASN A 143 -3.86 -3.07 19.47
CA ASN A 143 -3.64 -1.73 19.98
C ASN A 143 -2.52 -1.09 19.16
N CYS A 144 -2.88 -0.15 18.28
CA CYS A 144 -1.92 0.74 17.66
C CYS A 144 -1.53 1.77 18.73
N SER A 145 -0.99 1.25 19.83
CA SER A 145 -0.36 1.99 20.91
C SER A 145 1.07 1.46 21.03
N SER A 146 1.79 1.42 19.93
CA SER A 146 3.25 1.46 20.00
C SER A 146 3.70 2.78 19.43
N VAL A 147 3.36 3.82 20.18
CA VAL A 147 4.29 4.91 20.35
C VAL A 147 5.63 4.23 20.71
N PRO A 148 6.70 4.38 19.92
CA PRO A 148 7.94 3.65 20.13
C PRO A 148 8.45 3.87 21.57
N GLU A 149 9.02 2.84 22.21
CA GLU A 149 9.40 2.81 23.64
C GLU A 149 10.18 4.05 24.13
N TRP A 150 10.88 4.76 23.26
CA TRP A 150 11.55 6.03 23.62
C TRP A 150 10.58 7.17 24.03
N LEU A 151 9.31 7.08 23.65
CA LEU A 151 8.25 8.01 24.07
C LEU A 151 7.57 7.59 25.38
N HIS A 152 7.87 6.40 25.90
CA HIS A 152 7.37 5.86 27.16
C HIS A 152 8.43 5.96 28.28
N ASN A 153 9.21 7.03 28.32
CA ASN A 153 10.00 7.37 29.50
C ASN A 153 9.42 8.62 30.15
N ASN A 154 8.55 8.38 31.13
CA ASN A 154 8.35 9.27 32.28
C ASN A 154 7.81 8.42 33.43
N ASP A 155 8.58 7.40 33.84
CA ASP A 155 8.41 6.80 35.16
C ASP A 155 9.05 7.73 36.20
N CYS A 156 8.23 8.34 37.04
CA CYS A 156 8.67 8.81 38.35
C CYS A 156 7.66 8.37 39.41
N HIS A 157 7.99 7.26 40.07
CA HIS A 157 7.27 6.75 41.23
C HIS A 157 7.85 7.34 42.54
N ASN A 158 7.00 8.09 43.26
CA ASN A 158 6.90 8.28 44.74
C ASN A 158 8.03 9.01 45.54
N PRO A 159 7.78 9.42 46.81
CA PRO A 159 6.68 10.23 47.37
C PRO A 159 7.20 11.40 48.27
N GLY A 160 6.48 12.53 48.32
CA GLY A 160 6.64 13.55 49.38
C GLY A 160 7.81 14.53 49.26
N GLY A 161 7.55 15.80 49.60
CA GLY A 161 8.59 16.79 49.91
C GLY A 161 8.71 17.95 48.91
N ILE A 162 8.43 19.15 49.41
CA ILE A 162 8.57 20.46 48.76
C ILE A 162 10.01 20.73 48.34
N LYS A 163 10.26 21.16 47.09
CA LYS A 163 11.08 22.35 46.71
C LYS A 163 11.18 22.53 45.19
N ALA A 164 11.00 23.79 44.77
CA ALA A 164 11.21 24.27 43.41
C ALA A 164 12.68 24.17 43.00
N VAL A 165 12.95 23.64 41.80
CA VAL A 165 14.20 23.85 41.05
C VAL A 165 13.85 23.99 39.57
N GLN A 166 14.27 25.12 38.98
CA GLN A 166 14.24 25.41 37.55
C GLN A 166 14.95 24.31 36.74
N SER A 167 14.27 23.77 35.74
CA SER A 167 14.91 23.12 34.59
C SER A 167 14.06 23.43 33.36
N VAL A 168 14.32 24.60 32.77
CA VAL A 168 13.82 24.92 31.43
C VAL A 168 14.61 24.03 30.49
N SER A 169 13.98 22.96 30.01
CA SER A 169 14.58 22.07 29.03
C SER A 169 14.80 22.85 27.73
N ASN A 170 16.05 22.96 27.29
CA ASN A 170 16.48 23.70 26.10
C ASN A 170 15.72 23.27 24.83
N SER A 171 14.60 23.93 24.54
CA SER A 171 13.76 23.71 23.36
C SER A 171 14.51 23.94 22.04
N GLU A 172 15.54 24.79 22.06
CA GLU A 172 16.32 25.14 20.87
C GLU A 172 17.27 24.02 20.42
N ASN A 173 17.77 23.21 21.36
CA ASN A 173 18.68 22.09 21.05
C ASN A 173 17.95 20.91 20.40
N VAL A 174 16.69 20.68 20.81
CA VAL A 174 15.84 19.65 20.21
C VAL A 174 15.44 20.08 18.79
N ALA A 175 15.09 21.35 18.60
CA ALA A 175 14.74 21.89 17.30
C ALA A 175 15.92 21.83 16.30
N SER A 176 17.13 22.19 16.73
CA SER A 176 18.32 22.17 15.87
C SER A 176 18.66 20.75 15.41
N SER A 177 18.53 19.76 16.29
CA SER A 177 18.79 18.35 15.98
C SER A 177 17.79 17.80 14.97
N ILE A 178 16.50 18.14 15.13
CA ILE A 178 15.45 17.77 14.17
C ILE A 178 15.73 18.43 12.82
N GLN A 179 16.02 19.73 12.80
CA GLN A 179 16.34 20.46 11.57
C GLN A 179 17.55 19.87 10.84
N GLN A 180 18.58 19.47 11.58
CA GLN A 180 19.76 18.82 11.02
C GLN A 180 19.43 17.44 10.42
N LEU A 181 18.57 16.67 11.08
CA LEU A 181 18.05 15.40 10.54
C LEU A 181 17.25 15.60 9.23
N TRP A 182 16.41 16.64 9.18
CA TRP A 182 15.67 17.00 7.98
C TRP A 182 16.60 17.40 6.83
N ALA A 183 17.65 18.18 7.12
CA ALA A 183 18.64 18.58 6.12
C ALA A 183 19.36 17.36 5.50
N LEU A 184 19.79 16.40 6.33
CA LEU A 184 20.43 15.17 5.86
C LEU A 184 19.47 14.30 5.01
N THR A 185 18.20 14.21 5.42
CA THR A 185 17.18 13.45 4.68
C THR A 185 16.93 14.05 3.30
N GLN A 186 16.88 15.38 3.19
CA GLN A 186 16.71 16.03 1.88
C GLN A 186 17.89 15.80 0.94
N GLY A 187 19.12 15.77 1.47
CA GLY A 187 20.31 15.42 0.69
C GLY A 187 20.24 14.01 0.08
N VAL A 188 19.76 13.03 0.85
CA VAL A 188 19.59 11.63 0.38
C VAL A 188 18.42 11.49 -0.60
N ILE A 189 17.31 12.21 -0.38
CA ILE A 189 16.17 12.23 -1.30
C ILE A 189 16.58 12.85 -2.64
N SER A 190 17.36 13.94 -2.62
CA SER A 190 17.89 14.57 -3.83
C SER A 190 18.89 13.67 -4.58
N SER A 191 19.64 12.84 -3.86
CA SER A 191 20.56 11.86 -4.46
C SER A 191 19.84 10.66 -5.10
N LYS A 192 18.62 10.33 -4.65
CA LYS A 192 17.86 9.15 -5.11
C LYS A 192 17.05 9.36 -6.40
N GLN A 193 17.06 10.56 -7.00
CA GLN A 193 16.36 10.82 -8.27
C GLN A 193 17.07 10.24 -9.51
N ASN A 194 18.16 9.47 -9.34
CA ASN A 194 18.90 8.85 -10.45
C ASN A 194 19.08 7.33 -10.32
N LEU A 195 18.15 6.63 -9.66
CA LEU A 195 18.06 5.17 -9.78
C LEU A 195 17.00 4.83 -10.84
N SER A 196 17.49 4.31 -11.95
CA SER A 196 16.72 3.91 -13.12
C SER A 196 15.54 3.02 -12.74
N ILE A 197 14.46 3.21 -13.50
CA ILE A 197 13.28 2.35 -13.58
C ILE A 197 13.68 0.88 -13.35
N GLY A 198 13.25 0.31 -12.23
CA GLY A 198 13.41 -1.12 -11.97
C GLY A 198 12.57 -1.90 -12.97
N ARG A 199 13.15 -2.95 -13.55
CA ARG A 199 12.40 -3.92 -14.38
C ARG A 199 11.34 -4.57 -13.50
N PHE A 200 10.07 -4.41 -13.88
CA PHE A 200 8.97 -5.14 -13.27
C PHE A 200 8.86 -6.49 -13.97
N ASP A 201 9.48 -7.54 -13.42
CA ASP A 201 9.21 -8.91 -13.87
C ASP A 201 7.80 -9.30 -13.40
N ILE A 202 6.84 -9.19 -14.31
CA ILE A 202 5.48 -9.69 -14.11
C ILE A 202 5.47 -11.13 -14.61
N ASP A 203 5.48 -12.06 -13.67
CA ASP A 203 5.51 -13.49 -13.95
C ASP A 203 4.33 -13.90 -14.86
N ARG A 204 4.67 -14.39 -16.06
CA ARG A 204 3.77 -14.79 -17.17
C ARG A 204 2.88 -13.70 -17.80
N SER A 205 3.31 -12.44 -17.87
CA SER A 205 2.60 -11.41 -18.64
C SER A 205 2.80 -11.46 -20.16
N TYR A 206 3.57 -12.43 -20.66
CA TYR A 206 3.84 -12.63 -22.09
C TYR A 206 3.21 -13.94 -22.59
N ASP A 207 1.91 -14.14 -22.40
CA ASP A 207 1.17 -15.06 -23.27
C ASP A 207 0.95 -14.33 -24.59
N ILE A 208 2.00 -14.28 -25.40
CA ILE A 208 1.94 -13.78 -26.76
C ILE A 208 1.29 -14.88 -27.61
N ASN A 209 -0.01 -15.07 -27.46
CA ASN A 209 -0.82 -15.68 -28.52
C ASN A 209 -0.94 -14.64 -29.63
N LEU A 210 0.18 -14.45 -30.35
CA LEU A 210 0.19 -13.91 -31.70
C LEU A 210 -0.70 -14.84 -32.51
N LEU A 211 -1.94 -14.42 -32.69
CA LEU A 211 -2.87 -14.97 -33.65
C LEU A 211 -2.16 -15.02 -35.01
N SER A 212 -1.66 -16.19 -35.38
CA SER A 212 -1.42 -16.53 -36.78
C SER A 212 -2.79 -16.71 -37.43
N TYR A 213 -3.34 -15.60 -37.92
CA TYR A 213 -4.35 -15.64 -38.97
C TYR A 213 -3.68 -15.23 -40.28
N THR A 214 -3.09 -16.22 -40.93
CA THR A 214 -3.02 -16.37 -42.39
C THR A 214 -2.92 -17.85 -42.70
#